data_AF-A0A0D0K4R3-F1
#
_entry.id   AF-A0A0D0K4R3-F1
#
_cell.length_a   1.000
_cell.length_b   1.000
_cell.length_c   1.000
_cell.angle_alpha   90.00
_cell.angle_beta   90.00
_cell.angle_gamma   90.00
#
_symmetry.space_group_name_H-M   'P 1'
#
loop_
_entity.id
_entity.type
_entity.pdbx_description
1 polymer ?
#
loop_
_entity_poly.entity_id
_entity_poly.type
_entity_poly.pdbx_seq_one_letter_code
_entity_poly.pdbx_strand_id
1 'polypeptide(L)'
;MIAVARVIREHRGIVARTLRETFGVGISDLGDGLTWGEAKLLLEEASDDTGTALGAKLAGWAYRASTRELLSLIAGIGDAKAAKKLMPWVLPDPRRTTSTADAAELAEAQAALDEGLVFSS
;
A
#
# COMPACT_ATOMS: atom_id res chain seq x y z
N MET A 1 11.09 -20.86 -7.26
CA MET A 1 10.76 -21.48 -5.96
C MET A 1 11.52 -20.71 -4.88
N ILE A 2 10.81 -19.92 -4.07
CA ILE A 2 11.44 -19.10 -3.04
C ILE A 2 11.81 -19.98 -1.85
N ALA A 3 13.10 -20.00 -1.49
CA ALA A 3 13.52 -20.56 -0.22
C ALA A 3 13.24 -19.53 0.89
N VAL A 4 12.14 -19.70 1.63
CA VAL A 4 11.67 -18.78 2.69
C VAL A 4 12.79 -18.39 3.65
N ALA A 5 13.54 -19.38 4.14
CA ALA A 5 14.65 -19.15 5.05
C ALA A 5 15.74 -18.25 4.44
N ARG A 6 15.99 -18.35 3.13
CA ARG A 6 16.96 -17.52 2.42
C ARG A 6 16.46 -16.07 2.30
N VAL A 7 15.20 -15.87 1.92
CA VAL A 7 14.60 -14.53 1.80
C VAL A 7 14.53 -13.84 3.16
N ILE A 8 14.15 -14.57 4.22
CA ILE A 8 14.19 -14.04 5.59
C ILE A 8 15.61 -13.65 5.99
N ARG A 9 16.62 -14.44 5.64
CA ARG A 9 18.02 -14.11 5.95
C ARG A 9 18.51 -12.87 5.21
N GLU A 10 18.21 -12.77 3.91
CA GLU A 10 18.71 -11.69 3.03
C GLU A 10 17.93 -10.39 3.19
N HIS A 11 16.65 -10.46 3.57
CA HIS A 11 15.73 -9.32 3.61
C HIS A 11 14.94 -9.24 4.93
N ARG A 12 15.53 -9.69 6.06
CA ARG A 12 14.85 -9.84 7.36
C ARG A 12 13.97 -8.65 7.75
N GLY A 13 14.51 -7.43 7.67
CA GLY A 13 13.77 -6.22 8.06
C GLY A 13 12.56 -5.95 7.18
N ILE A 14 12.69 -6.13 5.87
CA ILE A 14 11.60 -5.94 4.90
C ILE A 14 10.54 -7.05 5.06
N VAL A 15 10.97 -8.29 5.29
CA VAL A 15 10.05 -9.40 5.55
C VAL A 15 9.26 -9.15 6.83
N ALA A 16 9.91 -8.77 7.93
CA ALA A 16 9.25 -8.46 9.18
C ALA A 16 8.24 -7.30 9.05
N ARG A 17 8.61 -6.28 8.27
CA ARG A 17 7.72 -5.17 7.94
C ARG A 17 6.50 -5.63 7.14
N THR A 18 6.72 -6.42 6.09
CA THR A 18 5.65 -6.92 5.20
C THR A 18 4.67 -7.81 5.96
N LEU A 19 5.17 -8.75 6.77
CA LEU A 19 4.32 -9.61 7.60
C LEU A 19 3.43 -8.79 8.54
N ARG A 20 3.97 -7.73 9.13
CA ARG A 20 3.22 -6.86 10.05
C ARG A 20 2.24 -5.92 9.35
N GLU A 21 2.67 -5.24 8.28
CA GLU A 21 1.86 -4.23 7.58
C GLU A 21 0.78 -4.86 6.70
N THR A 22 1.09 -5.96 6.01
CA THR A 22 0.18 -6.58 5.04
C THR A 22 -0.70 -7.66 5.67
N PHE A 23 -0.13 -8.47 6.57
CA PHE A 23 -0.81 -9.66 7.10
C PHE A 23 -1.09 -9.60 8.61
N GLY A 24 -0.64 -8.55 9.31
CA GLY A 24 -0.85 -8.40 10.76
C GLY A 24 -0.07 -9.39 11.64
N VAL A 25 0.92 -10.11 11.09
CA VAL A 25 1.66 -11.16 11.81
C VAL A 25 3.07 -10.70 12.16
N GLY A 26 3.57 -11.08 13.33
CA GLY A 26 4.95 -10.86 13.73
C GLY A 26 5.89 -11.89 13.10
N ILE A 27 7.10 -11.46 12.73
CA ILE A 27 8.14 -12.42 12.30
C ILE A 27 8.51 -13.43 13.40
N SER A 28 8.25 -13.09 14.67
CA SER A 28 8.46 -13.98 15.81
C SER A 28 7.42 -15.10 15.92
N ASP A 29 6.27 -14.96 15.25
CA ASP A 29 5.20 -15.96 15.28
C ASP A 29 5.51 -17.13 14.33
N LEU A 30 6.55 -17.00 13.49
CA LEU A 30 6.98 -18.02 12.55
C LEU A 30 7.51 -19.27 13.28
N GLY A 31 6.88 -20.41 13.01
CA GLY A 31 7.21 -21.71 13.60
C GLY A 31 6.36 -22.07 14.81
N ASP A 32 5.78 -21.07 15.50
CA ASP A 32 4.91 -21.27 16.66
C ASP A 32 3.44 -21.01 16.29
N GLY A 33 3.08 -19.74 16.06
CA GLY A 33 1.71 -19.32 15.73
C GLY A 33 1.38 -19.33 14.22
N LEU A 34 2.40 -19.28 13.37
CA LEU A 34 2.30 -19.34 11.92
C LEU A 34 3.22 -20.44 11.39
N THR A 35 2.66 -21.42 10.68
CA THR A 35 3.47 -22.54 10.19
C THR A 35 4.44 -22.08 9.09
N TRP A 36 5.56 -22.80 8.93
CA TRP A 36 6.52 -22.52 7.84
C TRP A 36 5.90 -22.65 6.44
N GLY A 37 4.88 -23.49 6.29
CA GLY A 37 4.13 -23.65 5.05
C GLY A 37 3.27 -22.43 4.73
N GLU A 38 2.55 -21.91 5.72
CA GLU A 38 1.76 -20.68 5.56
C GLU A 38 2.65 -19.47 5.32
N ALA A 39 3.74 -19.36 6.08
CA ALA A 39 4.73 -18.31 5.88
C ALA A 39 5.30 -18.31 4.45
N LYS A 40 5.48 -19.49 3.84
CA LYS A 40 5.87 -19.60 2.45
C LYS A 40 4.84 -19.00 1.52
N LEU A 41 3.56 -19.35 1.69
CA LEU A 41 2.48 -18.87 0.85
C LEU A 41 2.34 -17.35 0.93
N LEU A 42 2.35 -16.79 2.15
CA LEU A 42 2.24 -15.35 2.36
C LEU A 42 3.42 -14.57 1.75
N LEU A 43 4.64 -15.11 1.86
CA LEU A 43 5.82 -14.45 1.29
C LEU A 43 5.92 -14.63 -0.22
N GLU A 44 5.41 -15.73 -0.78
CA GLU A 44 5.28 -15.89 -2.24
C GLU A 44 4.26 -14.88 -2.78
N GLU A 45 3.07 -14.78 -2.16
CA GLU A 45 2.05 -13.79 -2.53
C GLU A 45 2.58 -12.35 -2.43
N ALA A 46 3.21 -11.99 -1.31
CA ALA A 46 3.78 -10.66 -1.15
C ALA A 46 4.96 -10.39 -2.10
N SER A 47 5.69 -11.42 -2.52
CA SER A 47 6.78 -11.24 -3.49
C SER A 47 6.29 -10.94 -4.90
N ASP A 48 5.10 -11.45 -5.25
CA ASP A 48 4.49 -11.23 -6.55
C ASP A 48 3.76 -9.87 -6.62
N ASP A 49 3.33 -9.32 -5.48
CA ASP A 49 2.69 -8.00 -5.41
C ASP A 49 3.68 -6.85 -5.09
N THR A 50 3.96 -6.04 -6.12
CA THR A 50 4.77 -4.80 -5.99
C THR A 50 4.14 -3.71 -5.11
N GLY A 51 2.86 -3.85 -4.74
CA GLY A 51 2.20 -3.03 -3.74
C GLY A 51 2.66 -3.30 -2.30
N THR A 52 3.41 -4.38 -2.05
CA THR A 52 3.99 -4.68 -0.74
C THR A 52 5.45 -4.24 -0.63
N ALA A 53 5.93 -4.06 0.60
CA ALA A 53 7.34 -3.71 0.84
C ALA A 53 8.31 -4.78 0.31
N LEU A 54 7.94 -6.06 0.39
CA LEU A 54 8.75 -7.17 -0.12
C LEU A 54 8.76 -7.21 -1.65
N GLY A 55 7.60 -7.21 -2.29
CA GLY A 55 7.51 -7.24 -3.75
C GLY A 55 8.20 -6.05 -4.41
N ALA A 56 8.01 -4.84 -3.86
CA ALA A 56 8.74 -3.67 -4.34
C ALA A 56 10.27 -3.81 -4.19
N LYS A 57 10.74 -4.33 -3.05
CA LYS A 57 12.19 -4.55 -2.82
C LYS A 57 12.79 -5.53 -3.83
N LEU A 58 12.05 -6.60 -4.16
CA LEU A 58 12.48 -7.61 -5.13
C LEU A 58 12.43 -7.10 -6.57
N ALA A 59 11.45 -6.25 -6.91
CA ALA A 59 11.35 -5.58 -8.20
C ALA A 59 12.35 -4.40 -8.37
N GLY A 60 13.07 -4.02 -7.31
CA GLY A 60 13.98 -2.88 -7.30
C GLY A 60 13.27 -1.52 -7.30
N TRP A 61 12.01 -1.49 -6.85
CA TRP A 61 11.18 -0.29 -6.79
C TRP A 61 11.26 0.36 -5.41
N ALA A 62 11.09 1.68 -5.38
CA ALA A 62 10.99 2.42 -4.13
C ALA A 62 9.63 2.15 -3.46
N TYR A 63 9.64 1.81 -2.17
CA TYR A 63 8.43 1.62 -1.37
C TYR A 63 8.53 2.31 0.01
N ARG A 64 7.50 3.04 0.45
CA ARG A 64 6.32 3.47 -0.32
C ARG A 64 6.71 4.67 -1.21
N ALA A 65 6.13 4.81 -2.39
CA ALA A 65 6.32 6.01 -3.20
C ALA A 65 5.95 7.25 -2.37
N SER A 66 6.93 8.13 -2.15
CA SER A 66 6.71 9.37 -1.40
C SER A 66 5.86 10.33 -2.23
N THR A 67 5.14 11.23 -1.57
CA THR A 67 4.36 12.27 -2.25
C THR A 67 5.23 13.07 -3.23
N ARG A 68 6.50 13.32 -2.91
CA ARG A 68 7.44 14.02 -3.80
C ARG A 68 7.75 13.21 -5.05
N GLU A 69 8.02 11.91 -4.93
CA GLU A 69 8.27 11.04 -6.09
C GLU A 69 7.03 10.94 -6.99
N LEU A 70 5.84 10.87 -6.38
CA LEU A 70 4.57 10.88 -7.10
C LEU A 70 4.36 12.20 -7.86
N LEU A 71 4.66 13.35 -7.23
CA LEU A 71 4.60 14.66 -7.89
C LEU A 71 5.64 14.78 -9.02
N SER A 72 6.84 14.24 -8.83
CA SER A 72 7.88 14.21 -9.88
C SER A 72 7.45 13.36 -11.08
N LEU A 73 6.82 12.20 -10.84
CA LEU A 73 6.25 11.37 -11.91
C LEU A 73 5.20 12.14 -12.72
N ILE A 74 4.30 12.85 -12.03
CA ILE A 74 3.26 13.69 -12.67
C ILE A 74 3.89 14.78 -13.53
N ALA A 75 4.91 15.46 -13.00
CA ALA A 75 5.63 16.49 -13.76
C ALA A 75 6.30 15.90 -15.02
N GLY A 76 6.81 14.66 -14.93
CA GLY A 76 7.42 13.95 -16.05
C GLY A 76 6.44 13.51 -17.14
N ILE A 77 5.18 13.23 -16.80
CA ILE A 77 4.13 12.88 -17.79
C ILE A 77 3.81 14.08 -18.69
N GLY A 78 3.89 15.31 -18.17
CA GLY A 78 3.67 16.56 -18.92
C GLY A 78 2.21 16.83 -19.34
N ASP A 79 1.39 15.80 -19.56
CA ASP A 79 -0.05 15.91 -19.79
C ASP A 79 -0.85 15.70 -18.49
N ALA A 80 -1.44 16.79 -18.00
CA ALA A 80 -2.27 16.79 -16.80
C ALA A 80 -3.50 15.85 -16.92
N LYS A 81 -4.04 15.66 -18.13
CA LYS A 81 -5.22 14.80 -18.35
C LYS A 81 -4.85 13.33 -18.26
N ALA A 82 -3.71 12.93 -18.83
CA ALA A 82 -3.17 11.59 -18.70
C ALA A 82 -2.77 11.28 -17.25
N ALA A 83 -2.09 12.21 -16.59
CA ALA A 83 -1.70 12.06 -15.18
C ALA A 83 -2.92 11.84 -14.27
N LYS A 84 -4.01 12.59 -14.48
CA LYS A 84 -5.23 12.47 -13.68
C LYS A 84 -5.93 11.10 -13.82
N LYS A 85 -5.77 10.41 -14.95
CA LYS A 85 -6.32 9.04 -15.15
C LYS A 85 -5.54 7.97 -14.41
N LEU A 86 -4.25 8.20 -14.17
CA LEU A 86 -3.35 7.23 -13.55
C LEU A 86 -3.30 7.39 -12.01
N MET A 87 -3.77 8.51 -11.49
CA MET A 87 -3.76 8.78 -10.04
C MET A 87 -4.97 8.14 -9.36
N PRO A 88 -4.78 7.40 -8.24
CA PRO A 88 -5.90 6.91 -7.44
C PRO A 88 -6.52 7.99 -6.53
N TRP A 89 -6.05 9.24 -6.62
CA TRP A 89 -6.60 10.40 -5.91
C TRP A 89 -6.63 11.64 -6.82
N VAL A 90 -7.51 12.60 -6.51
CA VAL A 90 -7.59 13.87 -7.24
C VAL A 90 -6.66 14.89 -6.59
N LEU A 91 -5.75 15.48 -7.37
CA LEU A 91 -4.98 16.63 -6.90
C LEU A 91 -5.90 17.86 -6.77
N PRO A 92 -5.86 18.57 -5.62
CA PRO A 92 -6.58 19.82 -5.48
C PRO A 92 -6.04 20.82 -6.50
N ASP A 93 -6.93 21.36 -7.33
CA ASP A 93 -6.58 22.40 -8.28
C ASP A 93 -6.50 23.73 -7.50
N PRO A 94 -5.32 24.37 -7.40
CA PRO A 94 -5.17 25.62 -6.65
C PRO A 94 -6.01 26.77 -7.22
N ARG A 95 -6.53 26.65 -8.44
CA ARG A 95 -7.44 27.62 -9.06
C ARG A 95 -8.92 27.33 -8.78
N ARG A 96 -9.23 26.16 -8.21
CA ARG A 96 -10.59 25.71 -7.94
C ARG A 96 -10.83 25.69 -6.44
N THR A 97 -11.42 26.76 -5.93
CA THR A 97 -11.78 26.93 -4.52
C THR A 97 -13.09 26.25 -4.13
N THR A 98 -13.85 25.75 -5.11
CA THR A 98 -15.17 25.15 -4.89
C THR A 98 -15.10 23.64 -5.11
N SER A 99 -15.55 22.88 -4.09
CA SER A 99 -15.82 21.45 -4.20
C SER A 99 -16.69 21.17 -5.43
N THR A 100 -16.36 20.14 -6.19
CA THR A 100 -17.23 19.64 -7.27
C THR A 100 -18.30 18.68 -6.78
N ALA A 101 -18.17 18.18 -5.54
CA ALA A 101 -19.15 17.31 -4.93
C ALA A 101 -20.32 18.15 -4.41
N ASP A 102 -21.54 17.70 -4.67
CA ASP A 102 -22.74 18.34 -4.16
C ASP A 102 -22.96 18.02 -2.67
N ALA A 103 -23.87 18.74 -2.02
CA ALA A 103 -24.10 18.59 -0.58
C ALA A 103 -24.67 17.20 -0.22
N ALA A 104 -25.34 16.54 -1.16
CA ALA A 104 -25.91 15.21 -0.97
C ALA A 104 -24.82 14.14 -1.01
N GLU A 105 -23.92 14.19 -2.00
CA GLU A 105 -22.75 13.32 -2.12
C GLU A 105 -21.83 13.44 -0.91
N LEU A 106 -21.63 14.65 -0.38
CA LEU A 106 -20.83 14.87 0.83
C LEU A 106 -21.49 14.24 2.07
N ALA A 107 -22.82 14.35 2.21
CA ALA A 107 -23.54 13.78 3.33
C ALA A 107 -23.54 12.24 3.30
N GLU A 108 -23.71 11.64 2.12
CA GLU A 108 -23.65 10.20 1.93
C GLU A 108 -22.24 9.65 2.19
N ALA A 109 -21.21 10.32 1.65
CA ALA A 109 -19.82 9.95 1.91
C ALA A 109 -19.46 10.05 3.39
N GLN A 110 -19.94 11.09 4.09
CA GLN A 110 -19.71 11.25 5.53
C GLN A 110 -20.41 10.14 6.34
N ALA A 111 -21.64 9.80 6.00
CA ALA A 111 -22.38 8.72 6.67
C ALA A 111 -21.69 7.36 6.51
N ALA A 112 -21.19 7.05 5.30
CA ALA A 112 -20.43 5.83 5.05
C ALA A 112 -19.10 5.79 5.82
N LEU A 113 -18.46 6.95 6.02
CA LEU A 113 -17.21 7.07 6.77
C LEU A 113 -17.45 6.88 8.28
N ASP A 114 -18.55 7.44 8.79
CA ASP A 114 -18.96 7.30 10.19
C ASP A 114 -19.39 5.85 10.52
N GLU A 115 -20.02 5.15 9.57
CA GLU A 115 -20.38 3.72 9.72
C GLU A 115 -19.14 2.81 9.77
N GLY A 116 -18.06 3.19 9.05
CA GLY A 116 -16.78 2.49 9.08
C GLY A 116 -15.91 2.78 10.30
N LEU A 117 -16.17 3.88 11.02
CA LEU A 117 -15.44 4.27 12.23
C LEU A 117 -15.98 3.56 13.46
N VAL A 118 -15.70 2.25 13.58
CA VAL A 118 -15.93 1.50 14.82
C VAL A 118 -14.82 1.85 15.81
N PHE A 119 -15.06 2.85 16.67
CA PHE A 119 -14.26 3.01 17.88
C PHE A 119 -14.67 1.92 18.86
N SER A 120 -13.84 0.88 19.02
CA SER A 120 -13.98 -0.07 20.12
C SER A 120 -13.84 0.68 21.44
N SER A 121 -14.92 0.76 22.21
CA SER A 121 -14.92 1.21 23.61
C SER A 121 -14.18 0.25 24.52
#